data_AF-A0A377BCF6-F1
#
_entry.id   AF-A0A377BCF6-F1
#
_cell.length_a   1.000
_cell.length_b   1.000
_cell.length_c   1.000
_cell.angle_alpha   90.00
_cell.angle_beta   90.00
_cell.angle_gamma   90.00
#
_symmetry.space_group_name_H-M   'P 1'
#
loop_
_entity.id
_entity.type
_entity.pdbx_description
1 polymer ?
#
loop_
_entity_poly.entity_id
_entity_poly.type
_entity_poly.pdbx_seq_one_letter_code
_entity_poly.pdbx_strand_id
1 'polypeptide(L)'
;MLYRWKEITQELASQYLRFIELFGRKPTHLDSHHHVHMFPQIFPIVARFAAEQGIALRADRQIAFDLPVNLRTTQGFSSAFYGEEISESLFLQVLDDAGHRGDRSLEVMCHPAFIDNTIRQSAYCFPRLTELDVLTSASLKGAIAQRGYRLGSYRDV
;
A
#
# COMPACT_ATOMS: atom_id res chain seq x y z
N MET A 1 5.92 -16.48 -23.38
CA MET A 1 5.93 -16.18 -21.94
C MET A 1 7.19 -15.42 -21.50
N LEU A 2 8.41 -15.89 -21.84
CA LEU A 2 9.69 -15.22 -21.50
C LEU A 2 9.81 -13.73 -21.90
N TYR A 3 9.32 -13.36 -23.09
CA TYR A 3 9.38 -11.96 -23.55
C TYR A 3 8.59 -10.99 -22.66
N ARG A 4 7.43 -11.40 -22.12
CA ARG A 4 6.61 -10.54 -21.25
C ARG A 4 7.26 -10.30 -19.88
N TRP A 5 8.01 -11.26 -19.35
CA TRP A 5 8.73 -11.10 -18.09
C TRP A 5 9.87 -10.10 -18.19
N LYS A 6 10.58 -10.11 -19.32
CA LYS A 6 11.63 -9.14 -19.60
C LYS A 6 11.05 -7.72 -19.68
N GLU A 7 9.92 -7.56 -20.36
CA GLU A 7 9.21 -6.28 -20.44
C GLU A 7 8.77 -5.78 -19.05
N ILE A 8 8.15 -6.63 -18.23
CA ILE A 8 7.76 -6.26 -16.85
C ILE A 8 8.97 -5.84 -16.03
N THR A 9 10.07 -6.60 -16.09
CA THR A 9 11.28 -6.30 -15.31
C THR A 9 11.93 -4.99 -15.78
N GLN A 10 11.99 -4.77 -17.09
CA GLN A 10 12.53 -3.55 -17.67
C GLN A 10 11.68 -2.32 -17.33
N GLU A 11 10.36 -2.44 -17.39
CA GLU A 11 9.45 -1.35 -17.03
C GLU A 11 9.51 -1.04 -15.53
N LEU A 12 9.53 -2.06 -14.67
CA LEU A 12 9.72 -1.89 -13.22
C LEU A 12 11.02 -1.11 -12.91
N ALA A 13 12.13 -1.51 -13.53
CA ALA A 13 13.41 -0.82 -13.37
C ALA A 13 13.34 0.62 -13.90
N SER A 14 12.64 0.85 -15.02
CA SER A 14 12.50 2.17 -15.63
C SER A 14 11.70 3.13 -14.74
N GLN A 15 10.56 2.70 -14.20
CA GLN A 15 9.77 3.51 -13.26
C GLN A 15 10.54 3.80 -11.97
N TYR A 16 11.26 2.82 -11.44
CA TYR A 16 12.10 2.99 -10.26
C TYR A 16 13.24 4.00 -10.49
N LEU A 17 13.96 3.88 -11.60
CA LEU A 17 15.03 4.82 -11.95
C LEU A 17 14.48 6.23 -12.22
N ARG A 18 13.31 6.34 -12.87
CA ARG A 18 12.64 7.62 -13.09
C ARG A 18 12.24 8.29 -11.78
N PHE A 19 11.78 7.52 -10.79
CA PHE A 19 11.54 8.05 -9.44
C PHE A 19 12.82 8.64 -8.84
N ILE A 20 13.94 7.90 -8.91
CA ILE A 20 15.22 8.37 -8.36
C ILE A 20 15.69 9.65 -9.06
N GLU A 21 15.58 9.70 -10.39
CA GLU A 21 15.95 10.88 -11.18
C GLU A 21 15.14 12.11 -10.75
N LEU A 22 13.83 11.95 -10.56
CA LEU A 22 12.92 13.04 -10.20
C LEU A 22 13.07 13.51 -8.74
N PHE A 23 13.32 12.58 -7.81
CA PHE A 23 13.31 12.88 -6.37
C PHE A 23 14.72 12.89 -5.74
N GLY A 24 15.77 12.54 -6.48
CA GLY A 24 17.15 12.48 -6.01
C GLY A 24 17.43 11.39 -4.96
N ARG A 25 16.50 10.45 -4.76
CA ARG A 25 16.59 9.40 -3.72
C ARG A 25 15.77 8.17 -4.09
N LYS A 26 16.13 7.02 -3.50
CA LYS A 26 15.31 5.80 -3.58
C LYS A 26 13.92 6.01 -2.95
N PRO A 27 12.86 5.39 -3.49
CA PRO A 27 11.59 5.29 -2.79
C PRO A 27 11.75 4.50 -1.49
N THR A 28 10.86 4.72 -0.53
CA THR A 28 10.89 4.01 0.76
C THR A 28 10.34 2.59 0.65
N HIS A 29 9.41 2.38 -0.27
CA HIS A 29 8.79 1.11 -0.57
C HIS A 29 8.29 1.08 -2.02
N LEU A 30 7.89 -0.10 -2.48
CA LEU A 30 7.13 -0.30 -3.70
C LEU A 30 5.71 -0.77 -3.37
N ASP A 31 4.77 -0.32 -4.19
CA ASP A 31 3.45 -0.91 -4.37
C ASP A 31 3.09 -0.84 -5.87
N SER A 32 1.83 -1.06 -6.23
CA SER A 32 1.39 -0.79 -7.60
C SER A 32 -0.07 -0.42 -7.64
N HIS A 33 -0.43 0.38 -8.64
CA HIS A 33 -1.83 0.61 -9.01
C HIS A 33 -2.52 -0.73 -9.32
N HIS A 34 -3.80 -0.84 -8.94
CA HIS A 34 -4.62 -2.06 -9.06
C HIS A 34 -4.00 -3.33 -8.46
N HIS A 35 -3.00 -3.21 -7.58
CA HIS A 35 -2.32 -4.36 -6.96
C HIS A 35 -1.73 -5.37 -7.95
N VAL A 36 -1.42 -4.96 -9.19
CA VAL A 36 -0.85 -5.86 -10.22
C VAL A 36 0.44 -6.55 -9.77
N HIS A 37 1.22 -5.91 -8.89
CA HIS A 37 2.41 -6.53 -8.29
C HIS A 37 2.08 -7.76 -7.45
N MET A 38 0.87 -7.88 -6.89
CA MET A 38 0.45 -9.02 -6.08
C MET A 38 -0.10 -10.19 -6.90
N PHE A 39 -0.17 -10.09 -8.23
CA PHE A 39 -0.50 -11.25 -9.04
C PHE A 39 0.58 -12.34 -8.85
N PRO A 40 0.22 -13.62 -8.64
CA PRO A 40 1.18 -14.69 -8.31
C PRO A 40 2.35 -14.81 -9.28
N GLN A 41 2.09 -14.46 -10.53
CA GLN A 41 3.05 -14.45 -11.62
C GLN A 41 4.04 -13.28 -11.53
N ILE A 42 3.61 -12.10 -11.10
CA ILE A 42 4.41 -10.86 -11.06
C ILE A 42 5.11 -10.69 -9.71
N PHE A 43 4.47 -11.14 -8.62
CA PHE A 43 4.92 -10.91 -7.26
C PHE A 43 6.37 -11.34 -7.00
N PRO A 44 6.85 -12.53 -7.42
CA PRO A 44 8.24 -12.92 -7.20
C PRO A 44 9.27 -11.99 -7.86
N ILE A 45 8.90 -11.37 -9.00
CA ILE A 45 9.77 -10.44 -9.72
C ILE A 45 9.91 -9.14 -8.93
N VAL A 46 8.78 -8.58 -8.48
CA VAL A 46 8.77 -7.33 -7.72
C VAL A 46 9.38 -7.52 -6.33
N ALA A 47 9.10 -8.63 -5.66
CA ALA A 47 9.67 -8.98 -4.37
C ALA A 47 11.20 -9.11 -4.42
N ARG A 48 11.72 -9.80 -5.44
CA ARG A 48 13.17 -9.91 -5.65
C ARG A 48 13.80 -8.55 -5.93
N PHE A 49 13.19 -7.76 -6.82
CA PHE A 49 13.69 -6.43 -7.14
C PHE A 49 13.71 -5.51 -5.91
N ALA A 50 12.64 -5.48 -5.11
CA ALA A 50 12.58 -4.71 -3.88
C ALA A 50 13.68 -5.11 -2.89
N ALA A 51 13.87 -6.42 -2.70
CA ALA A 51 14.92 -6.98 -1.85
C ALA A 51 16.33 -6.59 -2.32
N GLU A 52 16.61 -6.68 -3.63
CA GLU A 52 17.90 -6.28 -4.23
C GLU A 52 18.16 -4.77 -4.06
N GLN A 53 17.12 -3.95 -4.15
CA GLN A 53 17.23 -2.50 -3.98
C GLN A 53 17.28 -2.05 -2.52
N GLY A 54 16.98 -2.94 -1.57
CA GLY A 54 16.92 -2.65 -0.12
C GLY A 54 15.68 -1.85 0.30
N ILE A 55 14.62 -1.87 -0.51
CA ILE A 55 13.38 -1.11 -0.28
C ILE A 55 12.26 -2.07 0.15
N ALA A 56 11.32 -1.56 0.92
CA ALA A 56 10.19 -2.37 1.36
C ALA A 56 9.19 -2.62 0.21
N LEU A 57 8.30 -3.59 0.38
CA LEU A 57 7.24 -3.90 -0.57
C LEU A 57 5.91 -4.05 0.18
N ARG A 58 4.83 -3.47 -0.34
CA ARG A 58 3.48 -3.83 0.06
C ARG A 58 3.21 -5.29 -0.30
N ALA A 59 2.78 -6.08 0.67
CA ALA A 59 2.39 -7.46 0.43
C ALA A 59 1.18 -7.85 1.28
N ASP A 60 0.25 -8.58 0.67
CA ASP A 60 -0.75 -9.33 1.40
C ASP A 60 -0.18 -10.72 1.73
N ARG A 61 -0.03 -11.02 3.03
CA ARG A 61 0.51 -12.29 3.52
C ARG A 61 -0.34 -13.50 3.12
N GLN A 62 -1.61 -13.32 2.78
CA GLN A 62 -2.44 -14.41 2.28
C GLN A 62 -2.01 -14.86 0.87
N ILE A 63 -1.30 -14.01 0.13
CA ILE A 63 -0.89 -14.21 -1.27
C ILE A 63 0.62 -14.45 -1.37
N ALA A 64 1.40 -13.96 -0.40
CA ALA A 64 2.85 -14.04 -0.40
C ALA A 64 3.38 -15.38 0.13
N PHE A 65 3.70 -16.30 -0.77
CA PHE A 65 4.52 -17.48 -0.47
C PHE A 65 5.99 -17.20 -0.81
N ASP A 66 6.93 -17.68 0.02
CA ASP A 66 8.39 -17.60 -0.19
C ASP A 66 8.95 -16.19 -0.45
N LEU A 67 8.77 -15.29 0.52
CA LEU A 67 9.40 -13.98 0.49
C LEU A 67 10.94 -14.06 0.59
N PRO A 68 11.68 -13.20 -0.13
CA PRO A 68 13.11 -13.04 0.11
C PRO A 68 13.37 -12.68 1.58
N VAL A 69 14.37 -13.33 2.19
CA VAL A 69 14.68 -13.18 3.64
C VAL A 69 14.94 -11.73 4.05
N ASN A 70 15.50 -10.93 3.15
CA ASN A 70 15.83 -9.51 3.37
C ASN A 70 14.73 -8.54 2.91
N LEU A 71 13.57 -9.03 2.46
CA LEU A 71 12.47 -8.17 2.06
C LEU A 71 11.74 -7.61 3.29
N ARG A 72 11.64 -6.28 3.35
CA ARG A 72 10.86 -5.58 4.38
C ARG A 72 9.42 -5.40 3.89
N THR A 73 8.44 -5.72 4.73
CA THR A 73 6.99 -5.56 4.47
C THR A 73 6.25 -5.41 5.79
N THR A 74 5.06 -4.80 5.79
CA THR A 74 4.18 -4.82 6.95
C THR A 74 3.72 -6.23 7.28
N GLN A 75 3.26 -6.44 8.52
CA GLN A 75 2.72 -7.74 8.94
C GLN A 75 1.31 -7.97 8.40
N GLY A 76 0.49 -6.91 8.35
CA GLY A 76 -0.81 -6.91 7.72
C GLY A 76 -0.91 -5.87 6.60
N PHE A 77 -1.79 -6.15 5.65
CA PHE A 77 -2.26 -5.21 4.64
C PHE A 77 -3.80 -5.30 4.59
N SER A 78 -4.48 -4.16 4.44
CA SER A 78 -5.92 -4.11 4.23
C SER A 78 -6.28 -3.15 3.10
N SER A 79 -7.05 -3.66 2.15
CA SER A 79 -7.70 -2.88 1.08
C SER A 79 -9.17 -2.58 1.37
N ALA A 80 -9.67 -2.92 2.57
CA ALA A 80 -11.09 -2.85 2.90
C ALA A 80 -11.64 -1.42 3.00
N PHE A 81 -10.78 -0.41 3.24
CA PHE A 81 -11.17 0.99 3.27
C PHE A 81 -11.29 1.55 1.83
N TYR A 82 -12.27 1.03 1.08
CA TYR A 82 -12.52 1.35 -0.32
C TYR A 82 -13.97 1.02 -0.69
N GLY A 83 -14.57 1.78 -1.60
CA GLY A 83 -15.93 1.53 -2.10
C GLY A 83 -16.90 2.62 -1.67
N GLU A 84 -18.17 2.26 -1.47
CA GLU A 84 -19.23 3.22 -1.13
C GLU A 84 -19.47 3.34 0.38
N GLU A 85 -19.10 2.33 1.18
CA GLU A 85 -19.41 2.24 2.62
C GLU A 85 -18.25 2.68 3.52
N ILE A 86 -17.55 3.74 3.12
CA ILE A 86 -16.38 4.27 3.83
C ILE A 86 -16.83 5.01 5.09
N SER A 87 -16.31 4.61 6.24
CA SER A 87 -16.65 5.22 7.53
C SER A 87 -15.50 5.11 8.54
N GLU A 88 -15.53 5.96 9.56
CA GLU A 88 -14.62 5.84 10.71
C GLU A 88 -14.76 4.46 11.37
N SER A 89 -15.98 3.94 11.52
CA SER A 89 -16.24 2.60 12.05
C SER A 89 -15.58 1.49 11.24
N LEU A 90 -15.64 1.56 9.90
CA LEU A 90 -14.97 0.60 9.04
C LEU A 90 -13.44 0.65 9.25
N PHE A 91 -12.86 1.86 9.33
CA PHE A 91 -11.44 2.01 9.56
C PHE A 91 -11.03 1.39 10.92
N LEU A 92 -11.79 1.65 11.97
CA LEU A 92 -11.53 1.09 13.29
C LEU A 92 -11.69 -0.43 13.33
N GLN A 93 -12.66 -0.99 12.61
CA GLN A 93 -12.81 -2.43 12.46
C GLN A 93 -11.56 -3.06 11.80
N VAL A 94 -11.00 -2.42 10.77
CA VAL A 94 -9.75 -2.89 10.14
C VAL A 94 -8.58 -2.93 11.13
N LEU A 95 -8.49 -1.96 12.03
CA LEU A 95 -7.47 -1.95 13.09
C LEU A 95 -7.73 -3.07 14.11
N ASP A 96 -8.97 -3.23 14.55
CA ASP A 96 -9.35 -4.25 15.53
C ASP A 96 -9.08 -5.67 14.97
N ASP A 97 -9.40 -5.92 13.70
CA ASP A 97 -9.11 -7.17 13.02
C ASP A 97 -7.60 -7.46 12.92
N ALA A 98 -6.78 -6.44 12.67
CA ALA A 98 -5.32 -6.58 12.68
C ALA A 98 -4.78 -6.87 14.08
N GLY A 99 -5.33 -6.22 15.11
CA GLY A 99 -5.03 -6.51 16.50
C GLY A 99 -5.36 -7.95 16.88
N HIS A 100 -6.51 -8.46 16.46
CA HIS A 100 -6.93 -9.86 16.69
C HIS A 100 -6.01 -10.88 16.00
N ARG A 101 -5.46 -10.54 14.83
CA ARG A 101 -4.43 -11.38 14.17
C ARG A 101 -3.05 -11.29 14.83
N GLY A 102 -2.84 -10.33 15.73
CA GLY A 102 -1.56 -10.06 16.36
C GLY A 102 -0.57 -9.30 15.46
N ASP A 103 -1.06 -8.61 14.43
CA ASP A 103 -0.22 -7.84 13.50
C ASP A 103 0.45 -6.68 14.25
N ARG A 104 1.79 -6.64 14.26
CA ARG A 104 2.57 -5.56 14.88
C ARG A 104 2.81 -4.36 13.96
N SER A 105 2.51 -4.50 12.67
CA SER A 105 2.48 -3.41 11.70
C SER A 105 1.40 -3.69 10.66
N LEU A 106 0.64 -2.66 10.31
CA LEU A 106 -0.48 -2.74 9.38
C LEU A 106 -0.37 -1.59 8.38
N GLU A 107 -0.55 -1.90 7.11
CA GLU A 107 -0.87 -0.91 6.09
C GLU A 107 -2.36 -0.96 5.77
N VAL A 108 -3.04 0.20 5.87
CA VAL A 108 -4.41 0.38 5.38
C VAL A 108 -4.36 1.25 4.13
N MET A 109 -4.73 0.69 2.99
CA MET A 109 -4.79 1.44 1.73
C MET A 109 -5.93 2.45 1.76
N CYS A 110 -5.69 3.62 1.17
CA CYS A 110 -6.71 4.66 0.97
C CYS A 110 -6.40 5.47 -0.30
N HIS A 111 -7.35 6.30 -0.71
CA HIS A 111 -7.37 7.12 -1.92
C HIS A 111 -7.92 8.55 -1.67
N PRO A 112 -7.61 9.24 -0.56
CA PRO A 112 -8.15 10.57 -0.29
C PRO A 112 -7.74 11.57 -1.39
N ALA A 113 -8.67 12.42 -1.83
CA ALA A 113 -8.40 13.44 -2.84
C ALA A 113 -9.43 14.57 -2.81
N PHE A 114 -8.99 15.76 -3.22
CA PHE A 114 -9.91 16.79 -3.73
C PHE A 114 -10.32 16.44 -5.17
N ILE A 115 -11.52 16.89 -5.58
CA ILE A 115 -12.02 16.62 -6.94
C ILE A 115 -11.56 17.71 -7.90
N ASP A 116 -10.73 17.31 -8.87
CA ASP A 116 -10.32 18.13 -10.01
C ASP A 116 -10.71 17.46 -11.34
N ASN A 117 -10.34 18.08 -12.48
CA ASN A 117 -10.62 17.53 -13.80
C ASN A 117 -9.95 16.17 -14.07
N THR A 118 -8.83 15.88 -13.41
CA THR A 118 -8.09 14.63 -13.56
C THR A 118 -8.80 13.52 -12.81
N ILE A 119 -9.12 13.74 -11.53
CA ILE A 119 -9.81 12.77 -10.68
C ILE A 119 -11.23 12.48 -11.19
N ARG A 120 -11.89 13.45 -11.82
CA ARG A 120 -13.21 13.24 -12.44
C ARG A 120 -13.22 12.17 -13.53
N GLN A 121 -12.06 11.82 -14.09
CA GLN A 121 -11.93 10.73 -15.07
C GLN A 121 -11.82 9.35 -14.42
N SER A 122 -11.59 9.28 -13.11
CA SER A 122 -11.57 8.03 -12.36
C SER A 122 -12.99 7.55 -12.10
N ALA A 123 -13.24 6.24 -12.27
CA ALA A 123 -14.49 5.61 -11.82
C ALA A 123 -14.68 5.77 -10.30
N TYR A 124 -13.59 5.88 -9.55
CA TYR A 124 -13.60 6.13 -8.12
C TYR A 124 -13.29 7.60 -7.83
N CYS A 125 -14.26 8.46 -8.08
CA CYS A 125 -14.11 9.92 -7.98
C CYS A 125 -14.62 10.46 -6.62
N PHE A 126 -15.93 10.49 -6.43
CA PHE A 126 -16.54 11.14 -5.26
C PHE A 126 -16.26 10.48 -3.90
N PRO A 127 -16.17 9.13 -3.77
CA PRO A 127 -15.86 8.51 -2.47
C PRO A 127 -14.53 8.95 -1.85
N ARG A 128 -13.60 9.49 -2.65
CA ARG A 128 -12.32 10.04 -2.18
C ARG A 128 -12.48 11.24 -1.25
N LEU A 129 -13.57 11.99 -1.38
CA LEU A 129 -13.90 13.08 -0.45
C LEU A 129 -14.28 12.51 0.92
N THR A 130 -15.10 11.46 0.96
CA THR A 130 -15.45 10.75 2.20
C THR A 130 -14.21 10.17 2.87
N GLU A 131 -13.30 9.56 2.10
CA GLU A 131 -12.01 9.10 2.65
C GLU A 131 -11.21 10.25 3.27
N LEU A 132 -11.13 11.39 2.58
CA LEU A 132 -10.43 12.56 3.09
C LEU A 132 -11.04 13.06 4.41
N ASP A 133 -12.36 13.16 4.48
CA ASP A 133 -13.06 13.62 5.68
C ASP A 133 -12.82 12.69 6.88
N VAL A 134 -12.91 11.37 6.65
CA VAL A 134 -12.66 10.36 7.70
C VAL A 134 -11.18 10.39 8.14
N LEU A 135 -10.23 10.36 7.19
CA LEU A 135 -8.81 10.26 7.48
C LEU A 135 -8.21 11.53 8.12
N THR A 136 -8.91 12.67 7.99
CA THR A 136 -8.52 13.94 8.61
C THR A 136 -9.29 14.25 9.90
N SER A 137 -10.20 13.37 10.32
CA SER A 137 -10.99 13.58 11.54
C SER A 137 -10.12 13.51 12.80
N ALA A 138 -10.38 14.41 13.75
CA ALA A 138 -9.69 14.40 15.04
C ALA A 138 -10.08 13.17 15.89
N SER A 139 -11.32 12.69 15.73
CA SER A 139 -11.84 11.48 16.39
C SER A 139 -11.06 10.24 15.99
N LEU A 140 -10.83 10.04 14.68
CA LEU A 140 -10.09 8.89 14.18
C LEU A 140 -8.66 8.86 14.73
N LYS A 141 -7.97 10.01 14.72
CA LYS A 141 -6.60 10.11 15.29
C LYS A 141 -6.56 9.68 16.76
N GLY A 142 -7.53 10.12 17.56
CA GLY A 142 -7.66 9.71 18.96
C GLY A 142 -7.95 8.21 19.11
N ALA A 143 -8.86 7.68 18.30
CA ALA A 143 -9.27 6.28 18.32
C ALA A 143 -8.15 5.31 17.89
N ILE A 144 -7.29 5.71 16.93
CA ILE A 144 -6.07 4.98 16.54
C ILE A 144 -5.12 4.86 17.74
N ALA A 145 -4.85 5.97 18.43
CA ALA A 145 -3.94 5.99 19.57
C ALA A 145 -4.47 5.19 20.77
N GLN A 146 -5.77 5.24 21.04
CA GLN A 146 -6.42 4.45 22.10
C GLN A 146 -6.31 2.93 21.88
N ARG A 147 -6.22 2.49 20.62
CA ARG A 147 -5.96 1.09 20.24
C ARG A 147 -4.48 0.71 20.31
N GLY A 148 -3.61 1.62 20.74
CA GLY A 148 -2.17 1.38 20.87
C GLY A 148 -1.40 1.47 19.55
N TYR A 149 -2.02 1.93 18.46
CA TYR A 149 -1.34 2.14 17.19
C TYR A 149 -0.58 3.48 17.19
N ARG A 150 0.61 3.47 16.59
CA ARG A 150 1.36 4.67 16.22
C ARG A 150 1.40 4.77 14.70
N LEU A 151 1.05 5.95 14.17
CA LEU A 151 1.23 6.22 12.75
C LEU A 151 2.73 6.18 12.39
N GLY A 152 3.04 5.48 11.30
CA GLY A 152 4.40 5.28 10.80
C GLY A 152 4.44 5.28 9.29
N SER A 153 5.62 5.00 8.76
CA SER A 153 5.85 4.85 7.33
C SER A 153 6.64 3.57 7.07
N TYR A 154 6.84 3.21 5.80
CA TYR A 154 7.73 2.10 5.42
C TYR A 154 9.21 2.29 5.81
N ARG A 155 9.58 3.41 6.42
CA ARG A 155 10.89 3.58 7.07
C ARG A 155 10.96 2.91 8.44
N ASP A 156 9.82 2.66 9.07
CA ASP A 156 9.66 2.02 10.37
C ASP A 156 9.52 0.49 10.28
N VAL A 157 9.45 -0.04 9.05
CA VAL A 157 9.28 -1.46 8.73
C VAL A 157 10.63 -2.12 8.44
#